data_AF-A0A2K3MKE3-F1
#
_entry.id   AF-A0A2K3MKE3-F1
#
_cell.length_a   1.000
_cell.length_b   1.000
_cell.length_c   1.000
_cell.angle_alpha   90.00
_cell.angle_beta   90.00
_cell.angle_gamma   90.00
#
_symmetry.space_group_name_H-M   'P 1'
#
loop_
_entity.id
_entity.type
_entity.pdbx_description
1 polymer ?
#
loop_
_entity_poly.entity_id
_entity_poly.type
_entity_poly.pdbx_seq_one_letter_code
_entity_poly.pdbx_strand_id
1 'polypeptide(L)'
;MIYRERHCPKKNEILKCRVPAPNGYKNPFPWPISRDMAWYANVPYRHLTVEKAVQNWIRFDGDRFRFPGGGTMFPNGADKYIDDIAKLINLQDGSVRTAVDTGCG
;
A
#
# COMPACT_ATOMS: atom_id res chain seq x y z
N MET A 1 0.55 33.68 6.56
CA MET A 1 0.38 32.31 6.03
C MET A 1 -0.88 32.34 5.17
N ILE A 2 -0.78 32.21 3.85
CA ILE A 2 -1.94 32.32 2.95
C ILE A 2 -2.65 30.96 2.95
N TYR A 3 -3.82 30.91 3.58
CA TYR A 3 -4.71 29.75 3.48
C TYR A 3 -5.24 29.69 2.04
N ARG A 4 -4.94 28.59 1.33
CA ARG A 4 -5.53 28.29 0.02
C ARG A 4 -6.48 27.11 0.20
N GLU A 5 -7.78 27.36 0.07
CA GLU A 5 -8.75 26.29 -0.10
C GLU A 5 -8.41 25.51 -1.38
N ARG A 6 -8.35 24.18 -1.26
CA ARG A 6 -8.13 23.30 -2.40
C ARG A 6 -9.48 23.03 -3.05
N HIS A 7 -9.73 23.67 -4.19
CA HIS A 7 -10.85 23.30 -5.05
C HIS A 7 -10.40 22.22 -6.04
N CYS A 8 -11.27 21.26 -6.32
CA CYS A 8 -11.03 20.32 -7.42
C CYS A 8 -10.96 21.11 -8.74
N PRO A 9 -9.96 20.86 -9.60
CA PRO A 9 -9.84 21.55 -10.88
C PRO A 9 -11.08 21.30 -11.75
N LYS A 10 -11.53 22.34 -12.46
CA LYS A 10 -12.60 22.21 -13.46
C LYS A 10 -12.16 21.29 -14.59
N LYS A 11 -13.09 20.74 -15.38
CA LYS A 11 -12.77 19.77 -16.47
C LYS A 11 -11.64 20.21 -17.41
N ASN A 12 -11.54 21.52 -17.68
CA ASN A 12 -10.51 22.14 -18.51
C ASN A 12 -9.16 22.36 -17.80
N GLU A 13 -9.15 22.36 -16.46
CA GLU A 13 -7.98 22.51 -15.58
C GLU A 13 -7.42 21.16 -15.13
N ILE A 14 -8.12 20.05 -15.38
CA ILE A 14 -7.64 18.70 -15.08
C ILE A 14 -6.38 18.46 -15.92
N LEU A 15 -5.25 18.40 -15.22
CA LEU A 15 -3.98 18.00 -15.80
C LEU A 15 -4.14 16.58 -16.36
N LYS A 16 -3.97 16.45 -17.68
CA LYS A 16 -4.04 15.15 -18.38
C LYS A 16 -2.72 14.37 -18.26
N CYS A 17 -1.66 15.01 -17.81
CA CYS A 17 -0.35 14.40 -17.64
C CYS A 17 -0.35 13.61 -16.34
N ARG A 18 -0.07 12.31 -16.44
CA ARG A 18 0.27 11.51 -15.26
C ARG A 18 1.64 11.96 -14.75
N VAL A 19 1.79 12.04 -13.44
CA VAL A 19 3.12 12.18 -12.82
C VAL A 19 3.96 10.99 -13.29
N PRO A 20 5.14 11.21 -13.90
CA PRO A 20 5.98 10.11 -14.34
C PRO A 20 6.43 9.30 -13.12
N ALA A 21 6.58 7.99 -13.31
CA ALA A 21 7.12 7.15 -12.26
C ALA A 21 8.56 7.60 -11.92
N PRO A 22 8.96 7.59 -10.65
CA PRO A 22 10.34 7.87 -10.25
C PRO A 22 11.33 6.93 -10.96
N ASN A 23 12.58 7.36 -11.10
CA ASN A 23 13.63 6.50 -11.67
C ASN A 23 13.78 5.21 -10.82
N GLY A 24 13.81 4.06 -11.48
CA GLY A 24 13.92 2.74 -10.85
C GLY A 24 12.59 2.18 -10.31
N TYR A 25 11.49 2.95 -10.39
CA TYR A 25 10.17 2.45 -10.00
C TYR A 25 9.75 1.27 -10.88
N LYS A 26 9.26 0.21 -10.24
CA LYS A 26 8.80 -1.01 -10.88
C LYS A 26 7.27 -1.11 -10.87
N ASN A 27 6.69 -1.74 -11.89
CA ASN A 27 5.27 -2.06 -11.89
C ASN A 27 4.92 -2.92 -10.65
N PRO A 28 3.90 -2.54 -9.85
CA PRO A 28 3.45 -3.34 -8.72
C PRO A 28 3.02 -4.74 -9.15
N PHE A 29 3.10 -5.69 -8.22
CA PHE A 29 2.56 -7.03 -8.45
C PHE A 29 1.04 -6.95 -8.67
N PRO A 30 0.47 -7.84 -9.51
CA PRO A 30 -0.97 -7.96 -9.58
C PRO A 30 -1.53 -8.47 -8.24
N TRP A 31 -2.75 -8.06 -7.91
CA TRP A 31 -3.49 -8.70 -6.83
C TRP A 31 -3.75 -10.17 -7.20
N PRO A 32 -3.67 -11.13 -6.25
CA PRO A 32 -3.46 -10.97 -4.81
C PRO A 32 -1.99 -10.94 -4.36
N ILE A 33 -1.02 -11.12 -5.25
CA ILE A 33 0.41 -11.19 -4.89
C ILE A 33 0.88 -9.90 -4.21
N SER A 34 0.35 -8.74 -4.64
CA SER A 34 0.64 -7.45 -4.02
C SER A 34 0.16 -7.29 -2.58
N ARG A 35 -0.68 -8.21 -2.07
CA ARG A 35 -1.01 -8.29 -0.65
C ARG A 35 0.22 -8.60 0.20
N ASP A 36 1.04 -9.53 -0.28
CA ASP A 36 2.12 -10.14 0.51
C ASP A 36 3.49 -9.57 0.14
N MET A 37 3.61 -8.83 -0.97
CA MET A 37 4.89 -8.35 -1.50
C MET A 37 4.83 -6.95 -2.13
N ALA A 38 5.93 -6.21 -1.94
CA ALA A 38 6.20 -4.96 -2.66
C ALA A 38 7.66 -4.91 -3.13
N TRP A 39 7.93 -4.19 -4.22
CA TRP A 39 9.30 -3.93 -4.65
C TRP A 39 10.01 -2.99 -3.66
N TYR A 40 11.23 -3.33 -3.26
CA TYR A 40 12.07 -2.43 -2.48
C TYR A 40 12.28 -1.10 -3.21
N ALA A 41 12.48 -1.14 -4.53
CA ALA A 41 12.68 0.03 -5.38
C ALA A 41 11.51 1.03 -5.35
N ASN A 42 10.29 0.58 -5.00
CA ASN A 42 9.12 1.44 -4.93
C ASN A 42 8.99 2.14 -3.57
N VAL A 43 9.67 1.63 -2.53
CA VAL A 43 9.65 2.16 -1.16
C VAL A 43 11.05 2.01 -0.54
N PRO A 44 12.10 2.67 -1.07
CA PRO A 44 13.51 2.33 -0.80
C PRO A 44 14.03 2.80 0.57
N TYR A 45 13.28 2.48 1.64
CA TYR A 45 13.53 2.90 3.02
C TYR A 45 13.77 1.67 3.90
N ARG A 46 15.05 1.28 4.07
CA ARG A 46 15.43 0.13 4.92
C ARG A 46 15.10 0.32 6.40
N HIS A 47 15.05 1.56 6.90
CA HIS A 47 14.76 1.82 8.31
C HIS A 47 13.39 1.25 8.72
N LEU A 48 12.41 1.20 7.80
CA LEU A 48 11.09 0.60 8.04
C LEU A 48 11.19 -0.87 8.49
N THR A 49 12.14 -1.62 7.94
CA THR A 49 12.32 -3.04 8.32
C THR A 49 13.09 -3.21 9.61
N VAL A 50 13.79 -2.18 10.09
CA VAL A 50 14.47 -2.21 11.39
C VAL A 50 13.49 -1.80 12.49
N GLU A 51 12.78 -0.69 12.30
CA GLU A 51 11.84 -0.16 13.29
C GLU A 51 10.62 -1.06 13.52
N LYS A 52 10.17 -1.76 12.47
CA LYS A 52 8.98 -2.62 12.52
C LYS A 52 9.31 -4.12 12.52
N ALA A 53 10.59 -4.50 12.61
CA ALA A 53 11.02 -5.91 12.65
C ALA A 53 10.37 -6.69 13.80
N VAL A 54 10.36 -6.12 15.01
CA VAL A 54 9.81 -6.77 16.22
C VAL A 54 8.34 -7.09 16.07
N GLN A 55 7.59 -6.26 15.33
CA GLN A 55 6.15 -6.43 15.09
C GLN A 55 5.86 -7.47 14.00
N ASN A 56 6.89 -8.03 13.36
CA ASN A 56 6.78 -8.92 12.22
C ASN A 56 5.91 -8.32 11.08
N TRP A 57 5.95 -7.00 10.91
CA TRP A 57 5.14 -6.31 9.89
C TRP A 57 5.72 -6.47 8.49
N ILE A 58 7.05 -6.37 8.39
CA ILE A 58 7.74 -6.30 7.11
C ILE A 58 9.10 -6.98 7.22
N ARG A 59 9.46 -7.74 6.21
CA ARG A 59 10.77 -8.37 6.06
C ARG A 59 11.40 -7.93 4.76
N PHE A 60 12.67 -7.57 4.82
CA PHE A 60 13.46 -7.32 3.62
C PHE A 60 13.95 -8.64 3.03
N ASP A 61 13.76 -8.81 1.72
CA ASP A 61 14.11 -10.01 0.95
C ASP A 61 14.83 -9.62 -0.34
N GLY A 62 15.98 -8.93 -0.20
CA GLY A 62 16.84 -8.53 -1.31
C GLY A 62 16.25 -7.44 -2.19
N ASP A 63 15.40 -7.79 -3.16
CA ASP A 63 14.76 -6.83 -4.07
C ASP A 63 13.30 -6.55 -3.70
N ARG A 64 12.80 -7.18 -2.64
CA ARG A 64 11.40 -7.11 -2.21
C ARG A 64 11.28 -6.85 -0.71
N PHE A 65 10.11 -6.34 -0.34
CA PHE A 65 9.57 -6.49 0.99
C PHE A 65 8.52 -7.59 1.00
N ARG A 66 8.51 -8.38 2.07
CA ARG A 66 7.45 -9.35 2.39
C ARG A 66 6.65 -8.88 3.60
N PHE A 67 5.34 -9.04 3.54
CA PHE A 67 4.40 -8.71 4.62
C PHE A 67 3.81 -10.01 5.16
N PRO A 68 4.32 -10.57 6.26
CA PRO A 68 3.95 -11.90 6.72
C PRO A 68 2.64 -11.93 7.54
N GLY A 69 1.84 -10.86 7.53
CA GLY A 69 0.56 -10.80 8.25
C GLY A 69 0.66 -10.46 9.75
N GLY A 70 1.83 -10.04 10.24
CA GLY A 70 2.00 -9.56 11.62
C GLY A 70 1.22 -8.27 11.93
N GLY A 71 1.28 -7.79 13.17
CA GLY A 71 0.34 -6.78 13.63
C GLY A 71 0.30 -6.64 15.14
N THR A 72 0.93 -5.65 15.78
CA THR A 72 0.72 -5.48 17.24
C THR A 72 -0.69 -5.00 17.57
N MET A 73 -1.36 -4.37 16.61
CA MET A 73 -2.71 -3.82 16.76
C MET A 73 -3.80 -4.77 16.22
N PHE A 74 -3.41 -5.85 15.56
CA PHE A 74 -4.31 -6.89 15.07
C PHE A 74 -4.17 -8.14 15.96
N PRO A 75 -5.13 -8.44 16.86
CA PRO A 75 -5.01 -9.57 17.79
C PRO A 75 -4.76 -10.92 17.11
N ASN A 76 -5.27 -11.07 15.88
CA ASN A 76 -5.13 -12.28 15.07
C ASN A 76 -4.21 -12.10 13.85
N GLY A 77 -3.49 -10.99 13.75
CA GLY A 77 -2.70 -10.63 12.56
C GLY A 77 -3.49 -9.82 11.53
N ALA A 78 -2.76 -9.04 10.73
CA ALA A 78 -3.33 -8.21 9.67
C ALA A 78 -3.88 -9.05 8.50
N ASP A 79 -3.36 -10.26 8.31
CA ASP A 79 -3.87 -11.23 7.34
C ASP A 79 -5.34 -11.60 7.63
N LYS A 80 -5.68 -11.86 8.89
CA LYS A 80 -7.05 -12.16 9.31
C LYS A 80 -8.00 -10.98 9.12
N TYR A 81 -7.52 -9.78 9.39
CA TYR A 81 -8.29 -8.56 9.12
C TYR A 81 -8.63 -8.42 7.62
N ILE A 82 -7.64 -8.66 6.75
CA ILE A 82 -7.85 -8.63 5.29
C ILE A 82 -8.80 -9.75 4.85
N ASP A 83 -8.67 -10.96 5.42
CA ASP A 83 -9.59 -12.08 5.15
C ASP A 83 -11.05 -11.73 5.52
N ASP A 84 -11.26 -11.02 6.63
CA ASP A 84 -12.59 -10.58 7.06
C ASP A 84 -13.18 -9.53 6.10
N ILE A 85 -12.37 -8.59 5.59
CA ILE A 85 -12.79 -7.66 4.53
C ILE A 85 -13.16 -8.43 3.26
N ALA A 86 -12.35 -9.43 2.88
CA ALA A 86 -12.58 -10.22 1.67
C ALA A 86 -13.88 -11.05 1.71
N LYS A 87 -14.47 -11.27 2.89
CA LYS A 87 -15.80 -11.88 3.04
C LYS A 87 -16.94 -10.90 2.75
N LEU A 88 -16.70 -9.60 2.92
CA LEU A 88 -17.71 -8.55 2.75
C LEU A 88 -17.69 -7.97 1.33
N ILE A 89 -16.51 -7.93 0.71
CA ILE A 89 -16.30 -7.31 -0.60
C ILE A 89 -15.50 -8.28 -1.49
N ASN A 90 -15.91 -8.42 -2.75
CA ASN A 90 -15.19 -9.22 -3.72
C ASN A 90 -13.85 -8.56 -4.06
N LEU A 91 -12.77 -9.11 -3.51
CA LEU A 91 -11.40 -8.70 -3.84
C LEU A 91 -10.78 -9.56 -4.95
N GLN A 92 -11.45 -10.61 -5.43
CA GLN A 92 -10.85 -11.63 -6.29
C GLN A 92 -10.97 -11.32 -7.78
N ASP A 93 -12.03 -10.62 -8.21
CA ASP A 93 -12.38 -10.49 -9.64
C ASP A 93 -11.91 -9.19 -10.30
N GLY A 94 -11.29 -8.28 -9.55
CA GLY A 94 -10.84 -6.98 -10.05
C GLY A 94 -11.95 -5.94 -10.27
N SER A 95 -13.18 -6.20 -9.80
CA SER A 95 -14.26 -5.21 -9.76
C SER A 95 -13.91 -4.01 -8.89
N VAL A 96 -13.13 -4.23 -7.83
CA VAL A 96 -12.51 -3.19 -7.02
C VAL A 96 -11.13 -2.84 -7.58
N ARG A 97 -11.00 -1.63 -8.12
CA ARG A 97 -9.72 -1.14 -8.66
C ARG A 97 -8.79 -0.57 -7.60
N THR A 98 -9.35 0.05 -6.55
CA THR A 98 -8.56 0.74 -5.51
C THR A 98 -9.35 0.75 -4.21
N ALA A 99 -8.72 0.28 -3.14
CA ALA A 99 -9.19 0.41 -1.77
C ALA A 99 -8.13 1.17 -0.97
N VAL A 100 -8.56 2.09 -0.11
CA VAL A 100 -7.67 2.84 0.78
C VAL A 100 -8.22 2.66 2.18
N ASP A 101 -7.47 1.93 2.99
CA ASP A 101 -7.72 1.77 4.42
C ASP A 101 -6.70 2.62 5.18
N THR A 102 -7.18 3.46 6.09
CA THR A 102 -6.35 4.40 6.84
C THR A 102 -6.69 4.29 8.32
N GLY A 103 -5.71 3.86 9.11
CA GLY A 103 -5.78 3.79 10.57
C GLY A 103 -4.40 3.99 11.19
N CYS A 104 -4.30 3.93 12.51
CA CYS A 104 -3.02 4.05 13.24
C CYS A 104 -2.25 2.72 13.34
N GLY A 105 -2.65 1.71 12.57
CA GLY A 105 -2.33 0.32 12.85
C GLY A 105 -3.30 -0.21 13.89
#